data_AF-A0A0F8YLJ0-F1
#
_entry.id   AF-A0A0F8YLJ0-F1
#
_cell.length_a   1.000
_cell.length_b   1.000
_cell.length_c   1.000
_cell.angle_alpha   90.00
_cell.angle_beta   90.00
_cell.angle_gamma   90.00
#
_symmetry.space_group_name_H-M   'P 1'
#
loop_
_entity.id
_entity.type
_entity.pdbx_description
1 polymer ?
#
loop_
_entity_poly.entity_id
_entity_poly.type
_entity_poly.pdbx_seq_one_letter_code
_entity_poly.pdbx_strand_id
1 'polypeptide(L)'
;MLESGSSIYWVGTLINRRSFLYHATCTDGDPRFDFWNRKVLRAIVYDKDDPSKASVLWPEKWSQEILEARKDEIGASAFSAEYLNEPVSPQERILIIDPRKNEYSVEGEFDWNNPLTHTGLIRWSERIDAPGRREYKDFEKPYNELVAPMYRILLFDYGQGLSQYNDYSCIAILGFDTFNTLWVLDMWLGRAKDATLLRMIYEKGLAWRPRVLGIEAVSIQMSFAEAVQDYIDEMESKISQPWRARVFPITYPSKVSKSQRISGLEWRYRPGRIKYPGHLAGKWPFDQLYQQTEDFTTDLALLPHDDAIDTISMCQYVVKNRGGKFIKEKKTPSLLER
;
A
#
# COMPACT_ATOMS: atom_id res chain seq x y z
N MET A 1 27.79 -13.19 31.66
CA MET A 1 28.28 -11.89 32.15
C MET A 1 29.70 -11.74 31.63
N LEU A 2 30.09 -10.58 31.11
CA LEU A 2 31.47 -10.35 30.65
C LEU A 2 32.42 -10.46 31.86
N GLU A 3 33.56 -11.10 31.68
CA GLU A 3 34.57 -11.24 32.73
C GLU A 3 35.26 -9.90 33.00
N SER A 4 35.75 -9.70 34.23
CA SER A 4 36.47 -8.49 34.61
C SER A 4 37.66 -8.25 33.68
N GLY A 5 37.77 -7.04 33.13
CA GLY A 5 38.80 -6.65 32.15
C GLY A 5 38.42 -6.86 30.68
N SER A 6 37.24 -7.42 30.40
CA SER A 6 36.74 -7.57 29.02
C SER A 6 36.32 -6.22 28.41
N SER A 7 36.56 -6.05 27.11
CA SER A 7 36.05 -4.92 26.32
C SER A 7 35.04 -5.42 25.28
N ILE A 8 33.96 -4.67 25.07
CA ILE A 8 32.97 -4.94 24.01
C ILE A 8 32.98 -3.80 23.00
N TYR A 9 33.04 -4.16 21.72
CA TYR A 9 32.87 -3.24 20.60
C TYR A 9 31.65 -3.68 19.81
N TRP A 10 30.66 -2.80 19.70
CA TRP A 10 29.48 -3.06 18.87
C TRP A 10 29.58 -2.19 17.62
N VAL A 11 29.78 -2.83 16.48
CA VAL A 11 29.80 -2.18 15.16
C VAL A 11 28.62 -2.71 14.35
N GLY A 12 27.88 -1.80 13.72
CA GLY A 12 26.79 -2.16 12.84
C GLY A 12 26.13 -0.93 12.22
N THR A 13 25.24 -1.18 11.28
CA THR A 13 24.49 -0.14 10.57
C THR A 13 23.17 0.13 11.28
N LEU A 14 22.80 1.41 11.41
CA LEU A 14 21.57 1.88 12.01
C LEU A 14 20.40 1.81 11.01
N ILE A 15 20.11 0.61 10.50
CA ILE A 15 19.14 0.40 9.41
C ILE A 15 17.71 0.76 9.83
N ASN A 16 17.34 0.52 11.09
CA ASN A 16 15.99 0.75 11.60
C ASN A 16 16.02 1.23 13.05
N ARG A 17 15.12 2.16 13.40
CA ARG A 17 14.96 2.67 14.76
C ARG A 17 14.53 1.62 15.80
N ARG A 18 13.91 0.51 15.38
CA ARG A 18 13.57 -0.64 16.24
C ARG A 18 14.77 -1.53 16.56
N SER A 19 15.89 -1.36 15.86
CA SER A 19 17.07 -2.18 16.12
C SER A 19 17.64 -1.86 17.50
N PHE A 20 18.10 -2.90 18.20
CA PHE A 20 18.70 -2.73 19.52
C PHE A 20 19.93 -1.81 19.47
N LEU A 21 20.71 -1.89 18.38
CA LEU A 21 21.86 -1.03 18.15
C LEU A 21 21.46 0.45 18.00
N TYR A 22 20.36 0.75 17.29
CA TYR A 22 19.85 2.12 17.22
C TYR A 22 19.45 2.63 18.60
N HIS A 23 18.75 1.83 19.39
CA HIS A 23 18.38 2.21 20.76
C HIS A 23 19.60 2.46 21.65
N ALA A 24 20.59 1.57 21.59
CA ALA A 24 21.84 1.72 22.34
C ALA A 24 22.68 2.93 21.91
N THR A 25 22.53 3.37 20.65
CA THR A 25 23.36 4.44 20.06
C THR A 25 22.70 5.82 20.14
N CYS A 26 21.39 5.91 19.87
CA CYS A 26 20.70 7.17 19.59
C CYS A 26 19.59 7.54 20.59
N THR A 27 19.27 6.70 21.58
CA THR A 27 18.24 7.02 22.59
C THR A 27 18.91 7.51 23.87
N ASP A 28 18.59 8.73 24.29
CA ASP A 28 18.98 9.26 25.59
C ASP A 28 17.99 8.83 26.66
N GLY A 29 18.47 8.50 27.87
CA GLY A 29 17.63 8.17 29.03
C GLY A 29 17.45 6.68 29.34
N ASP A 30 18.20 5.78 28.70
CA ASP A 30 18.33 4.39 29.13
C ASP A 30 19.65 4.18 29.90
N PRO A 31 19.61 4.03 31.24
CA PRO A 31 20.81 3.96 32.07
C PRO A 31 21.77 2.82 31.73
N ARG A 32 21.29 1.82 30.98
CA ARG A 32 22.11 0.66 30.56
C ARG A 32 23.19 1.05 29.54
N PHE A 33 23.08 2.19 28.88
CA PHE A 33 24.00 2.62 27.84
C PHE A 33 24.78 3.88 28.18
N ASP A 34 24.61 4.46 29.38
CA ASP A 34 25.25 5.72 29.77
C ASP A 34 26.78 5.65 29.78
N PHE A 35 27.34 4.47 30.00
CA PHE A 35 28.79 4.23 30.01
C PHE A 35 29.37 3.88 28.62
N TRP A 36 28.55 3.85 27.57
CA TRP A 36 29.01 3.53 26.22
C TRP A 36 29.59 4.75 25.53
N ASN A 37 30.79 4.60 24.95
CA ASN A 37 31.32 5.57 23.99
C ASN A 37 30.67 5.32 22.62
N ARG A 38 29.98 6.32 22.09
CA ARG A 38 29.17 6.19 20.87
C ARG A 38 29.74 7.07 19.77
N LYS A 39 29.84 6.54 18.55
CA LYS A 39 30.24 7.31 17.37
C LYS A 39 29.42 6.84 16.17
N VAL A 40 28.66 7.76 15.58
CA VAL A 40 27.93 7.52 14.33
C VAL A 40 28.78 8.03 13.17
N LEU A 41 29.03 7.16 12.20
CA LEU A 41 29.81 7.47 11.01
C LEU A 41 28.87 7.59 9.81
N ARG A 42 29.11 8.58 8.95
CA ARG A 42 28.33 8.80 7.72
C ARG A 42 29.28 8.71 6.54
N ALA A 43 28.89 8.03 5.47
CA ALA A 43 29.71 7.86 4.29
C ALA A 43 30.03 9.21 3.62
N ILE A 44 29.08 10.14 3.63
CA ILE A 44 29.20 11.50 3.09
C ILE A 44 28.46 12.50 3.99
N VAL A 45 29.02 13.70 4.15
CA VAL A 45 28.42 14.82 4.86
C VAL A 45 28.54 16.07 3.99
N TYR A 46 27.41 16.66 3.61
CA TYR A 46 27.38 17.89 2.82
C TYR A 46 27.57 19.11 3.74
N ASP A 47 28.28 20.12 3.24
CA ASP A 47 28.38 21.41 3.91
C ASP A 47 27.01 22.10 3.92
N LYS A 48 26.65 22.69 5.06
CA LYS A 48 25.34 23.33 5.25
C LYS A 48 25.20 24.64 4.48
N ASP A 49 26.32 25.32 4.23
CA ASP A 49 26.36 26.63 3.59
C ASP A 49 26.68 26.52 2.09
N ASP A 50 27.31 25.43 1.67
CA ASP A 50 27.66 25.15 0.27
C ASP A 50 27.37 23.67 -0.10
N PRO A 51 26.19 23.36 -0.65
CA PRO A 51 25.80 22.01 -1.01
C PRO A 51 26.72 21.32 -2.03
N SER A 52 27.56 22.09 -2.74
CA SER A 52 28.55 21.55 -3.68
C SER A 52 29.80 20.98 -3.00
N LYS A 53 29.98 21.25 -1.70
CA LYS A 53 31.08 20.72 -0.89
C LYS A 53 30.59 19.57 -0.03
N ALA A 54 31.27 18.43 -0.16
CA ALA A 54 31.00 17.26 0.65
C ALA A 54 32.29 16.71 1.27
N SER A 55 32.20 16.27 2.52
CA SER A 55 33.22 15.49 3.19
C SER A 55 32.86 14.02 3.09
N VAL A 56 33.72 13.24 2.45
CA VAL A 56 33.55 11.80 2.27
C VAL A 56 34.42 11.08 3.30
N LEU A 57 33.83 10.12 4.02
CA LEU A 57 34.51 9.41 5.12
C LEU A 57 35.62 8.48 4.63
N TRP A 58 35.43 7.86 3.46
CA TRP A 58 36.40 6.93 2.87
C TRP A 58 36.53 7.13 1.35
N PRO A 59 37.18 8.21 0.90
CA PRO A 59 37.23 8.61 -0.51
C PRO A 59 37.85 7.56 -1.43
N GLU A 60 38.83 6.79 -0.94
CA GLU A 60 39.54 5.78 -1.74
C GLU A 60 38.65 4.60 -2.13
N LYS A 61 37.60 4.32 -1.34
CA LYS A 61 36.65 3.23 -1.60
C LYS A 61 35.31 3.72 -2.13
N TRP A 62 34.87 4.88 -1.65
CA TRP A 62 33.56 5.44 -1.91
C TRP A 62 33.73 6.92 -2.29
N SER A 63 34.13 7.21 -3.54
CA SER A 63 34.20 8.61 -4.00
C SER A 63 32.83 9.28 -3.93
N GLN A 64 32.81 10.61 -3.95
CA GLN A 64 31.54 11.35 -3.97
C GLN A 64 30.67 10.92 -5.16
N GLU A 65 31.24 10.74 -6.35
CA GLU A 65 30.46 10.30 -7.52
C GLU A 65 29.87 8.90 -7.33
N ILE A 66 30.61 7.98 -6.72
CA ILE A 66 30.11 6.62 -6.44
C ILE A 66 28.96 6.66 -5.43
N LEU A 67 29.09 7.49 -4.38
CA LEU A 67 28.05 7.63 -3.36
C LEU A 67 26.80 8.30 -3.92
N GLU A 68 26.94 9.29 -4.80
CA GLU A 68 25.83 9.93 -5.50
C GLU A 68 25.15 8.95 -6.46
N ALA A 69 25.91 8.23 -7.29
CA ALA A 69 25.37 7.19 -8.16
C ALA A 69 24.66 6.09 -7.37
N ARG A 70 25.21 5.69 -6.21
CA ARG A 70 24.58 4.71 -5.33
C ARG A 70 23.30 5.25 -4.72
N LYS A 71 23.28 6.50 -4.27
CA LYS A 71 22.09 7.19 -3.76
C LYS A 71 20.98 7.24 -4.80
N ASP A 72 21.32 7.47 -6.06
CA ASP A 72 20.38 7.46 -7.18
C ASP A 72 19.86 6.04 -7.47
N GLU A 73 20.70 5.01 -7.31
CA GLU A 73 20.33 3.60 -7.52
C GLU A 73 19.40 3.05 -6.43
N ILE A 74 19.70 3.28 -5.15
CA ILE A 74 18.97 2.70 -4.02
C ILE A 74 17.92 3.64 -3.41
N GLY A 75 17.91 4.91 -3.82
CA GLY A 75 17.05 5.94 -3.28
C GLY A 75 17.60 6.60 -2.01
N ALA A 76 17.21 7.86 -1.79
CA ALA A 76 17.77 8.72 -0.76
C ALA A 76 17.62 8.19 0.68
N SER A 77 16.59 7.41 0.97
CA SER A 77 16.33 6.87 2.32
C SER A 77 17.04 5.57 2.62
N ALA A 78 17.08 4.62 1.68
CA ALA A 78 17.95 3.46 1.84
C ALA A 78 19.40 3.94 1.96
N PHE A 79 19.78 4.95 1.18
CA PHE A 79 21.05 5.63 1.34
C PHE A 79 21.21 6.30 2.72
N SER A 80 20.19 7.01 3.21
CA SER A 80 20.21 7.63 4.54
C SER A 80 20.38 6.59 5.67
N ALA A 81 19.67 5.48 5.61
CA ALA A 81 19.75 4.43 6.62
C ALA A 81 21.06 3.63 6.54
N GLU A 82 21.47 3.22 5.33
CA GLU A 82 22.62 2.33 5.12
C GLU A 82 23.96 3.07 5.12
N TYR A 83 24.01 4.27 4.52
CA TYR A 83 25.24 5.03 4.31
C TYR A 83 25.37 6.21 5.26
N LEU A 84 24.27 6.80 5.74
CA LEU A 84 24.31 7.94 6.66
C LEU A 84 23.97 7.59 8.11
N ASN A 85 23.54 6.34 8.39
CA ASN A 85 23.07 5.91 9.72
C ASN A 85 21.97 6.83 10.29
N GLU A 86 21.19 7.44 9.41
CA GLU A 86 20.02 8.27 9.73
C GLU A 86 18.77 7.55 9.21
N PRO A 87 18.28 6.53 9.92
CA PRO A 87 17.00 5.91 9.57
C PRO A 87 15.90 6.95 9.72
N VAL A 88 15.19 7.17 8.60
CA VAL A 88 14.10 8.13 8.48
C VAL A 88 13.06 7.88 9.57
N SER A 89 12.49 8.97 10.09
CA SER A 89 11.65 8.91 11.26
C SER A 89 10.33 8.20 10.99
N PRO A 90 9.82 7.35 11.91
CA PRO A 90 8.44 6.86 11.86
C PRO A 90 7.40 7.99 11.85
N GLN A 91 7.79 9.23 12.15
CA GLN A 91 6.93 10.41 12.09
C GLN A 91 6.68 10.91 10.65
N GLU A 92 7.49 10.52 9.67
CA GLU A 92 7.32 10.89 8.25
C GLU A 92 6.49 9.87 7.46
N ARG A 93 6.33 8.65 8.00
CA ARG A 93 5.47 7.61 7.41
C ARG A 93 4.01 7.90 7.73
N ILE A 94 3.23 8.25 6.71
CA ILE A 94 1.83 8.62 6.87
C ILE A 94 0.96 7.37 6.98
N LEU A 95 1.25 6.34 6.19
CA LEU A 95 0.46 5.12 6.10
C LEU A 95 1.15 4.02 6.89
N ILE A 96 0.47 3.49 7.90
CA ILE A 96 0.99 2.44 8.78
C ILE A 96 0.02 1.28 8.77
N ILE A 97 0.50 0.12 8.34
CA ILE A 97 -0.23 -1.14 8.43
C ILE A 97 0.03 -1.73 9.82
N ASP A 98 -1.03 -1.82 10.62
CA ASP A 98 -1.03 -2.60 11.85
C ASP A 98 -1.67 -3.96 11.54
N PRO A 99 -0.95 -5.09 11.61
CA PRO A 99 -1.47 -6.39 11.20
C PRO A 99 -2.81 -6.75 11.87
N ARG A 100 -2.99 -6.38 13.14
CA ARG A 100 -4.25 -6.61 13.84
C ARG A 100 -5.39 -5.75 13.29
N LYS A 101 -5.11 -4.50 12.94
CA LYS A 101 -6.15 -3.54 12.52
C LYS A 101 -6.41 -3.55 11.03
N ASN A 102 -5.40 -3.87 10.23
CA ASN A 102 -5.36 -3.57 8.81
C ASN A 102 -5.25 -4.82 7.94
N GLU A 103 -5.15 -6.01 8.51
CA GLU A 103 -5.06 -7.24 7.72
C GLU A 103 -6.25 -8.18 7.90
N TYR A 104 -6.38 -9.09 6.95
CA TYR A 104 -7.20 -10.28 7.01
C TYR A 104 -6.44 -11.48 6.43
N SER A 105 -6.81 -12.69 6.85
CA SER A 105 -6.29 -13.94 6.29
C SER A 105 -7.41 -14.81 5.77
N VAL A 106 -7.11 -15.60 4.73
CA VAL A 106 -8.04 -16.58 4.15
C VAL A 106 -7.38 -17.94 4.22
N GLU A 107 -8.13 -18.94 4.68
CA GLU A 107 -7.66 -20.32 4.72
C GLU A 107 -7.89 -21.07 3.42
N GLY A 108 -7.02 -22.04 3.18
CA GLY A 108 -7.12 -22.99 2.07
C GLY A 108 -6.53 -22.47 0.76
N GLU A 109 -6.60 -23.33 -0.26
CA GLU A 109 -6.29 -22.93 -1.63
C GLU A 109 -7.40 -22.02 -2.16
N PHE A 110 -7.01 -20.94 -2.82
CA PHE A 110 -7.93 -19.90 -3.31
C PHE A 110 -7.99 -19.95 -4.84
N ASP A 111 -9.19 -20.17 -5.39
CA ASP A 111 -9.41 -20.10 -6.83
C ASP A 111 -9.69 -18.65 -7.27
N TRP A 112 -8.65 -18.01 -7.81
CA TRP A 112 -8.71 -16.64 -8.30
C TRP A 112 -9.63 -16.44 -9.51
N ASN A 113 -10.02 -17.52 -10.20
CA ASN A 113 -10.98 -17.44 -11.31
C ASN A 113 -12.42 -17.44 -10.82
N ASN A 114 -12.68 -17.99 -9.63
CA ASN A 114 -14.01 -18.06 -9.02
C ASN A 114 -13.99 -17.63 -7.53
N PRO A 115 -13.49 -16.43 -7.22
CA PRO A 115 -13.23 -16.01 -5.84
C PRO A 115 -14.51 -15.91 -4.99
N LEU A 116 -15.65 -15.64 -5.63
CA LEU A 116 -16.95 -15.47 -4.95
C LEU A 116 -17.59 -16.79 -4.51
N THR A 117 -17.09 -17.94 -5.00
CA THR A 117 -17.57 -19.26 -4.56
C THR A 117 -16.71 -19.84 -3.44
N HIS A 118 -15.62 -19.17 -3.05
CA HIS A 118 -14.72 -19.64 -2.00
C HIS A 118 -15.43 -19.71 -0.65
N THR A 119 -15.37 -20.88 -0.02
CA THR A 119 -16.02 -21.17 1.28
C THR A 119 -15.04 -21.27 2.45
N GLY A 120 -13.73 -21.16 2.18
CA GLY A 120 -12.72 -21.13 3.24
C GLY A 120 -12.93 -19.98 4.21
N LEU A 121 -12.43 -20.13 5.44
CA LEU A 121 -12.64 -19.15 6.50
C LEU A 121 -11.79 -17.91 6.25
N ILE A 122 -12.42 -16.74 6.35
CA ILE A 122 -11.75 -15.45 6.41
C ILE A 122 -11.69 -14.96 7.85
N ARG A 123 -10.52 -14.50 8.30
CA ARG A 123 -10.30 -13.96 9.64
C ARG A 123 -9.81 -12.52 9.59
N TRP A 124 -10.32 -11.68 10.47
CA TRP A 124 -9.90 -10.28 10.60
C TRP A 124 -10.30 -9.75 11.99
N SER A 125 -9.74 -8.60 12.40
CA SER A 125 -10.21 -7.92 13.60
C SER A 125 -10.97 -6.64 13.26
N GLU A 126 -12.03 -6.31 13.97
CA GLU A 126 -12.70 -5.01 13.84
C GLU A 126 -12.60 -4.21 15.13
N ARG A 127 -12.61 -2.89 14.97
CA ARG A 127 -12.69 -1.98 16.10
C ARG A 127 -14.09 -2.02 16.68
N ILE A 128 -14.17 -2.24 17.99
CA ILE A 128 -15.40 -2.09 18.76
C ILE A 128 -15.23 -0.88 19.70
N ASP A 129 -16.26 -0.04 19.76
CA ASP A 129 -16.29 1.08 20.69
C ASP A 129 -16.68 0.57 22.09
N ALA A 130 -15.69 0.50 22.98
CA ALA A 130 -15.88 0.22 24.40
C ALA A 130 -15.73 1.52 25.24
N PRO A 131 -16.41 1.65 26.40
CA PRO A 131 -16.27 2.83 27.25
C PRO A 131 -14.81 3.04 27.69
N GLY A 132 -14.20 4.14 27.26
CA GLY A 132 -12.88 4.57 27.71
C GLY A 132 -11.66 3.84 27.11
N ARG A 133 -11.86 2.83 26.24
CA ARG A 133 -10.76 2.11 25.56
C ARG A 133 -11.14 1.75 24.12
N ARG A 134 -10.15 1.76 23.24
CA ARG A 134 -10.30 1.22 21.87
C ARG A 134 -9.99 -0.26 21.93
N GLU A 135 -10.98 -1.10 21.63
CA GLU A 135 -10.81 -2.56 21.62
C GLU A 135 -10.96 -3.09 20.20
N TYR A 136 -10.24 -4.18 19.91
CA TYR A 136 -10.32 -4.89 18.64
C TYR A 136 -10.72 -6.32 18.92
N LYS A 137 -11.81 -6.75 18.31
CA LYS A 137 -12.33 -8.11 18.41
C LYS A 137 -12.06 -8.86 17.12
N ASP A 138 -11.68 -10.12 17.25
CA ASP A 138 -11.45 -11.01 16.11
C ASP A 138 -12.77 -11.60 15.63
N PHE A 139 -12.90 -11.71 14.32
CA PHE A 139 -14.04 -12.23 13.60
C PHE A 139 -13.57 -13.30 12.62
N GLU A 140 -14.44 -14.26 12.37
CA GLU A 140 -14.26 -15.31 11.39
C GLU A 140 -15.61 -15.63 10.75
N LYS A 141 -15.63 -15.88 9.44
CA LYS A 141 -16.78 -16.46 8.73
C LYS A 141 -16.35 -17.04 7.37
N PRO A 142 -17.22 -17.75 6.63
CA PRO A 142 -16.93 -18.14 5.26
C PRO A 142 -16.64 -16.93 4.35
N TYR A 143 -15.63 -17.04 3.49
CA TYR A 143 -15.15 -15.94 2.64
C TYR A 143 -16.26 -15.34 1.77
N ASN A 144 -17.00 -16.18 1.06
CA ASN A 144 -18.13 -15.76 0.22
C ASN A 144 -19.19 -14.96 1.00
N GLU A 145 -19.51 -15.34 2.23
CA GLU A 145 -20.47 -14.63 3.09
C GLU A 145 -19.97 -13.23 3.52
N LEU A 146 -18.65 -13.00 3.51
CA LEU A 146 -18.09 -11.65 3.69
C LEU A 146 -18.11 -10.86 2.41
N VAL A 147 -17.59 -11.45 1.33
CA VAL A 147 -17.17 -10.70 0.15
C VAL A 147 -18.27 -10.56 -0.89
N ALA A 148 -19.15 -11.56 -1.03
CA ALA A 148 -20.27 -11.51 -1.99
C ALA A 148 -21.21 -10.30 -1.80
N PRO A 149 -21.58 -9.87 -0.57
CA PRO A 149 -22.44 -8.69 -0.40
C PRO A 149 -21.71 -7.35 -0.53
N MET A 150 -20.37 -7.32 -0.57
CA MET A 150 -19.62 -6.06 -0.67
C MET A 150 -19.92 -5.31 -1.96
N TYR A 151 -19.88 -3.98 -1.89
CA TYR A 151 -19.83 -3.15 -3.09
C TYR A 151 -18.42 -3.21 -3.67
N ARG A 152 -18.24 -4.02 -4.72
CA ARG A 152 -16.93 -4.22 -5.37
C ARG A 152 -16.71 -3.28 -6.54
N ILE A 153 -15.49 -2.77 -6.66
CA ILE A 153 -15.00 -1.96 -7.77
C ILE A 153 -13.71 -2.56 -8.32
N LEU A 154 -13.45 -2.32 -9.60
CA LEU A 154 -12.16 -2.55 -10.23
C LEU A 154 -11.55 -1.19 -10.54
N LEU A 155 -10.28 -1.01 -10.21
CA LEU A 155 -9.50 0.19 -10.53
C LEU A 155 -8.34 -0.19 -11.42
N PHE A 156 -8.09 0.62 -12.43
CA PHE A 156 -7.03 0.41 -13.39
C PHE A 156 -6.18 1.66 -13.56
N ASP A 157 -4.91 1.52 -13.22
CA ASP A 157 -3.84 2.48 -13.49
C ASP A 157 -2.95 1.95 -14.62
N TYR A 158 -2.71 2.80 -15.62
CA TYR A 158 -2.11 2.40 -16.89
C TYR A 158 -0.67 2.88 -17.02
N GLY A 159 0.27 1.93 -17.04
CA GLY A 159 1.67 2.14 -17.36
C GLY A 159 1.96 1.87 -18.85
N GLN A 160 2.38 2.89 -19.60
CA GLN A 160 2.56 2.84 -21.06
C GLN A 160 3.74 1.99 -21.56
N GLY A 161 4.70 1.66 -20.68
CA GLY A 161 6.00 1.15 -21.12
C GLY A 161 6.30 -0.30 -20.71
N LEU A 162 7.04 -1.01 -21.56
CA LEU A 162 7.41 -2.43 -21.36
C LEU A 162 8.82 -2.64 -20.80
N SER A 163 9.69 -1.62 -20.85
CA SER A 163 11.03 -1.71 -20.26
C SER A 163 10.99 -1.69 -18.73
N GLN A 164 12.06 -2.18 -18.10
CA GLN A 164 12.20 -2.25 -16.64
C GLN A 164 12.16 -0.89 -15.92
N TYR A 165 12.38 0.20 -16.66
CA TYR A 165 12.40 1.57 -16.12
C TYR A 165 11.04 2.26 -16.16
N ASN A 166 10.04 1.65 -16.82
CA ASN A 166 8.70 2.23 -16.89
C ASN A 166 7.87 1.80 -15.68
N ASP A 167 6.87 2.60 -15.36
CA ASP A 167 5.87 2.28 -14.36
C ASP A 167 5.10 0.99 -14.70
N TYR A 168 4.58 0.34 -13.67
CA TYR A 168 3.74 -0.83 -13.84
C TYR A 168 2.30 -0.41 -14.17
N SER A 169 1.62 -1.21 -14.98
CA SER A 169 0.16 -1.18 -14.98
C SER A 169 -0.35 -1.94 -13.75
N CYS A 170 -1.41 -1.43 -13.13
CA CYS A 170 -2.00 -2.04 -11.95
C CYS A 170 -3.52 -2.23 -12.12
N ILE A 171 -4.00 -3.44 -11.83
CA ILE A 171 -5.42 -3.76 -11.74
C ILE A 171 -5.70 -4.13 -10.29
N ALA A 172 -6.56 -3.38 -9.59
CA ALA A 172 -6.95 -3.66 -8.22
C ALA A 172 -8.45 -3.96 -8.12
N ILE A 173 -8.81 -5.02 -7.39
CA ILE A 173 -10.18 -5.30 -7.00
C ILE A 173 -10.35 -4.89 -5.54
N LEU A 174 -11.25 -3.94 -5.30
CA LEU A 174 -11.55 -3.44 -3.97
C LEU A 174 -13.00 -3.73 -3.60
N GLY A 175 -13.23 -4.08 -2.33
CA GLY A 175 -14.56 -4.26 -1.75
C GLY A 175 -14.84 -3.22 -0.68
N PHE A 176 -16.06 -2.69 -0.66
CA PHE A 176 -16.57 -1.90 0.46
C PHE A 176 -17.63 -2.71 1.19
N ASP A 177 -17.44 -2.90 2.49
CA ASP A 177 -18.47 -3.48 3.35
C ASP A 177 -19.51 -2.43 3.79
N THR A 178 -20.49 -2.88 4.58
CA THR A 178 -21.57 -2.03 5.11
C THR A 178 -21.08 -0.94 6.06
N PHE A 179 -19.87 -1.07 6.62
CA PHE A 179 -19.26 -0.09 7.53
C PHE A 179 -18.33 0.89 6.82
N ASN A 180 -18.25 0.82 5.47
CA ASN A 180 -17.32 1.58 4.64
C ASN A 180 -15.85 1.26 5.00
N THR A 181 -15.56 0.04 5.43
CA THR A 181 -14.21 -0.51 5.45
C THR A 181 -13.84 -0.91 4.03
N LEU A 182 -12.65 -0.50 3.61
CA LEU A 182 -12.09 -0.86 2.31
C LEU A 182 -11.35 -2.18 2.42
N TRP A 183 -11.61 -3.11 1.50
CA TRP A 183 -10.96 -4.42 1.44
C TRP A 183 -10.19 -4.53 0.13
N VAL A 184 -8.88 -4.79 0.19
CA VAL A 184 -8.06 -5.10 -0.97
C VAL A 184 -8.21 -6.58 -1.24
N LEU A 185 -8.97 -6.95 -2.27
CA LEU A 185 -9.40 -8.34 -2.50
C LEU A 185 -8.48 -9.10 -3.46
N ASP A 186 -8.03 -8.42 -4.52
CA ASP A 186 -7.18 -8.96 -5.56
C ASP A 186 -6.37 -7.83 -6.19
N MET A 187 -5.21 -8.16 -6.72
CA MET A 187 -4.34 -7.23 -7.42
C MET A 187 -3.57 -7.95 -8.51
N TRP A 188 -3.36 -7.24 -9.61
CA TRP A 188 -2.31 -7.57 -10.58
C TRP A 188 -1.43 -6.34 -10.78
N LEU A 189 -0.13 -6.58 -10.89
CA LEU A 189 0.87 -5.57 -11.15
C LEU A 189 1.84 -6.13 -12.19
N GLY A 190 2.08 -5.39 -13.26
CA GLY A 190 2.92 -5.87 -14.34
C GLY A 190 3.00 -4.92 -15.53
N ARG A 191 3.85 -5.27 -16.49
CA ARG A 191 3.97 -4.57 -17.77
C ARG A 191 3.42 -5.48 -18.84
N ALA A 192 2.41 -5.02 -19.57
CA ALA A 192 1.75 -5.81 -20.58
C ALA A 192 1.27 -4.91 -21.73
N LYS A 193 1.08 -5.51 -22.90
CA LYS A 193 0.48 -4.82 -24.04
C LYS A 193 -1.02 -4.61 -23.79
N ASP A 194 -1.57 -3.58 -24.42
CA ASP A 194 -2.99 -3.20 -24.30
C ASP A 194 -3.95 -4.39 -24.47
N ALA A 195 -3.78 -5.21 -25.51
CA ALA A 195 -4.63 -6.38 -25.74
C ALA A 195 -4.61 -7.38 -24.58
N THR A 196 -3.48 -7.54 -23.90
CA THR A 196 -3.36 -8.38 -22.70
C THR A 196 -4.05 -7.72 -21.52
N LEU A 197 -3.87 -6.41 -21.33
CA LEU A 197 -4.50 -5.64 -20.26
C LEU A 197 -6.04 -5.66 -20.39
N LEU A 198 -6.58 -5.46 -21.59
CA LEU A 198 -8.02 -5.57 -21.89
C LEU A 198 -8.58 -6.92 -21.46
N ARG A 199 -7.92 -8.01 -21.87
CA ARG A 199 -8.31 -9.37 -21.49
C ARG A 199 -8.27 -9.58 -19.98
N MET A 200 -7.21 -9.13 -19.32
CA MET A 200 -7.05 -9.30 -17.87
C MET A 200 -8.08 -8.51 -17.05
N ILE A 201 -8.40 -7.28 -17.48
CA ILE A 201 -9.47 -6.47 -16.88
C ILE A 201 -10.80 -7.20 -17.01
N TYR A 202 -11.09 -7.77 -18.18
CA TYR A 202 -12.32 -8.52 -18.43
C TYR A 202 -12.39 -9.82 -17.61
N GLU A 203 -11.33 -10.63 -17.59
CA GLU A 203 -11.24 -11.86 -16.81
C GLU A 203 -11.46 -11.61 -15.30
N LYS A 204 -10.77 -10.60 -14.74
CA LYS A 204 -11.00 -10.19 -13.34
C LYS A 204 -12.40 -9.62 -13.12
N GLY A 205 -12.94 -8.89 -14.10
CA GLY A 205 -14.31 -8.42 -14.10
C GLY A 205 -15.35 -9.53 -14.00
N LEU A 206 -15.19 -10.61 -14.77
CA LEU A 206 -16.05 -11.78 -14.70
C LEU A 206 -15.91 -12.53 -13.37
N ALA A 207 -14.68 -12.71 -12.87
CA ALA A 207 -14.39 -13.41 -11.63
C ALA A 207 -14.99 -12.70 -10.40
N TRP A 208 -14.81 -11.37 -10.32
CA TRP A 208 -15.18 -10.58 -9.14
C TRP A 208 -16.52 -9.86 -9.26
N ARG A 209 -17.08 -9.76 -10.46
CA ARG A 209 -18.34 -9.03 -10.76
C ARG A 209 -18.42 -7.63 -10.09
N PRO A 210 -17.39 -6.77 -10.25
CA PRO A 210 -17.43 -5.41 -9.72
C PRO A 210 -18.49 -4.58 -10.45
N ARG A 211 -19.09 -3.60 -9.77
CA ARG A 211 -20.15 -2.76 -10.36
C ARG A 211 -19.60 -1.60 -11.19
N VAL A 212 -18.39 -1.15 -10.85
CA VAL A 212 -17.73 -0.03 -11.50
C VAL A 212 -16.30 -0.43 -11.84
N LEU A 213 -15.91 -0.07 -13.06
CA LEU A 213 -14.55 -0.14 -13.58
C LEU A 213 -14.03 1.29 -13.69
N GLY A 214 -13.23 1.70 -12.73
CA GLY A 214 -12.58 3.00 -12.71
C GLY A 214 -11.27 2.95 -13.48
N ILE A 215 -11.13 3.80 -14.50
CA ILE A 215 -9.90 3.90 -15.31
C ILE A 215 -9.37 5.31 -15.14
N GLU A 216 -8.08 5.46 -14.83
CA GLU A 216 -7.46 6.79 -14.80
C GLU A 216 -7.64 7.48 -16.16
N ALA A 217 -8.14 8.73 -16.17
CA ALA A 217 -8.48 9.45 -17.39
C ALA A 217 -7.49 10.59 -17.64
N VAL A 218 -6.37 10.26 -18.28
CA VAL A 218 -5.51 11.18 -19.03
C VAL A 218 -5.83 11.04 -20.53
N SER A 219 -5.56 12.06 -21.36
CA SER A 219 -5.96 12.09 -22.78
C SER A 219 -5.61 10.82 -23.58
N ILE A 220 -4.47 10.19 -23.30
CA ILE A 220 -4.06 8.92 -23.95
C ILE A 220 -4.78 7.69 -23.34
N GLN A 221 -5.16 7.75 -22.07
CA GLN A 221 -5.91 6.69 -21.39
C GLN A 221 -7.41 6.74 -21.74
N MET A 222 -7.96 7.88 -22.20
CA MET A 222 -9.36 7.97 -22.63
C MET A 222 -9.68 7.02 -23.79
N SER A 223 -8.80 6.92 -24.79
CA SER A 223 -8.96 5.95 -25.88
C SER A 223 -8.88 4.50 -25.37
N PHE A 224 -8.11 4.26 -24.31
CA PHE A 224 -8.07 2.94 -23.67
C PHE A 224 -9.39 2.64 -22.94
N ALA A 225 -9.97 3.62 -22.24
CA ALA A 225 -11.27 3.44 -21.57
C ALA A 225 -12.39 3.12 -22.57
N GLU A 226 -12.39 3.75 -23.74
CA GLU A 226 -13.29 3.42 -24.85
C GLU A 226 -13.04 1.99 -25.36
N ALA A 227 -11.76 1.62 -25.60
CA ALA A 227 -11.41 0.26 -26.02
C ALA A 227 -11.81 -0.82 -25.00
N VAL A 228 -11.75 -0.53 -23.70
CA VAL A 228 -12.24 -1.43 -22.65
C VAL A 228 -13.75 -1.60 -22.73
N GLN A 229 -14.50 -0.51 -22.93
CA GLN A 229 -15.96 -0.57 -23.06
C GLN A 229 -16.35 -1.41 -24.30
N ASP A 230 -15.72 -1.14 -25.44
CA ASP A 230 -15.97 -1.90 -26.68
C ASP A 230 -15.65 -3.39 -26.53
N TYR A 231 -14.52 -3.71 -25.88
CA TYR A 231 -14.12 -5.09 -25.64
C TYR A 231 -15.09 -5.82 -24.72
N ILE A 232 -15.55 -5.17 -23.64
CA ILE A 232 -16.58 -5.71 -22.75
C ILE A 232 -17.85 -5.97 -23.57
N ASP A 233 -18.38 -4.98 -24.28
CA ASP A 233 -19.62 -5.13 -25.04
C ASP A 233 -19.53 -6.26 -26.09
N GLU A 234 -18.38 -6.40 -26.76
CA GLU A 234 -18.15 -7.51 -27.69
C GLU A 234 -18.19 -8.88 -26.99
N MET A 235 -17.48 -9.04 -25.86
CA MET A 235 -17.42 -10.31 -25.14
C MET A 235 -18.77 -10.67 -24.49
N GLU A 236 -19.44 -9.66 -23.93
CA GLU A 236 -20.72 -9.80 -23.25
C GLU A 236 -21.85 -10.21 -24.20
N SER A 237 -21.78 -9.82 -25.48
CA SER A 237 -22.71 -10.27 -26.52
C SER A 237 -22.67 -11.78 -26.78
N LYS A 238 -21.59 -12.46 -26.36
CA LYS A 238 -21.34 -13.89 -26.64
C LYS A 238 -21.67 -14.80 -25.46
N ILE A 239 -22.04 -14.25 -24.29
CA ILE A 239 -22.27 -15.02 -23.07
C ILE A 239 -23.67 -14.81 -22.48
N SER A 240 -24.18 -15.82 -21.77
CA SER A 240 -25.55 -15.82 -21.23
C SER A 240 -25.72 -15.03 -19.94
N GLN A 241 -24.63 -14.81 -19.18
CA GLN A 241 -24.66 -14.12 -17.89
C GLN A 241 -23.70 -12.94 -17.85
N PRO A 242 -24.16 -11.77 -18.35
CA PRO A 242 -23.22 -10.72 -18.65
C PRO A 242 -22.70 -9.95 -17.42
N TRP A 243 -21.43 -9.56 -17.41
CA TRP A 243 -20.87 -8.62 -16.45
C TRP A 243 -21.15 -7.18 -16.87
N ARG A 244 -22.18 -6.58 -16.23
CA ARG A 244 -22.63 -5.22 -16.50
C ARG A 244 -21.93 -4.19 -15.60
N ALA A 245 -20.62 -4.05 -15.72
CA ALA A 245 -19.91 -2.94 -15.07
C ALA A 245 -20.15 -1.62 -15.82
N ARG A 246 -20.20 -0.54 -15.06
CA ARG A 246 -20.07 0.81 -15.62
C ARG A 246 -18.58 1.17 -15.72
N VAL A 247 -18.10 1.43 -16.93
CA VAL A 247 -16.78 2.06 -17.12
C VAL A 247 -16.88 3.53 -16.71
N PHE A 248 -15.98 3.96 -15.84
CA PHE A 248 -15.96 5.28 -15.24
C PHE A 248 -14.56 5.91 -15.39
N PRO A 249 -14.38 6.90 -16.27
CA PRO A 249 -13.13 7.63 -16.39
C PRO A 249 -12.92 8.50 -15.14
N ILE A 250 -11.79 8.31 -14.46
CA ILE A 250 -11.43 9.03 -13.23
C ILE A 250 -10.60 10.24 -13.61
N THR A 251 -11.15 11.42 -13.32
CA THR A 251 -10.45 12.70 -13.45
C THR A 251 -10.16 13.26 -12.07
N TYR A 252 -8.95 13.77 -11.88
CA TYR A 252 -8.55 14.38 -10.61
C TYR A 252 -8.73 15.90 -10.64
N PRO A 253 -9.04 16.53 -9.50
CA PRO A 253 -9.03 17.98 -9.39
C PRO A 253 -7.62 18.53 -9.69
N SER A 254 -7.53 19.62 -10.45
CA SER A 254 -6.27 20.21 -10.94
C SER A 254 -5.27 20.66 -9.87
N LYS A 255 -5.68 20.74 -8.60
CA LYS A 255 -4.85 21.19 -7.47
C LYS A 255 -4.45 20.07 -6.52
N VAL A 256 -4.84 18.83 -6.79
CA VAL A 256 -4.53 17.68 -5.91
C VAL A 256 -3.36 16.92 -6.50
N SER A 257 -2.22 16.94 -5.82
CA SER A 257 -1.05 16.15 -6.22
C SER A 257 -1.24 14.66 -5.94
N LYS A 258 -0.48 13.80 -6.62
CA LYS A 258 -0.46 12.33 -6.40
C LYS A 258 -0.27 11.98 -4.93
N SER A 259 0.75 12.56 -4.30
CA SER A 259 1.01 12.43 -2.86
C SER A 259 -0.19 12.82 -1.99
N GLN A 260 -0.90 13.91 -2.31
CA GLN A 260 -2.11 14.28 -1.57
C GLN A 260 -3.25 13.27 -1.76
N ARG A 261 -3.39 12.65 -2.94
CA ARG A 261 -4.36 11.58 -3.17
C ARG A 261 -4.07 10.38 -2.28
N ILE A 262 -2.84 9.90 -2.30
CA ILE A 262 -2.42 8.73 -1.52
C ILE A 262 -2.51 9.02 -0.02
N SER A 263 -2.03 10.19 0.42
CA SER A 263 -2.15 10.65 1.82
C SER A 263 -3.61 10.74 2.28
N GLY A 264 -4.55 11.00 1.36
CA GLY A 264 -6.00 10.97 1.62
C GLY A 264 -6.51 9.64 2.17
N LEU A 265 -5.74 8.54 2.04
CA LEU A 265 -6.08 7.25 2.63
C LEU A 265 -5.73 7.13 4.12
N GLU A 266 -4.94 8.04 4.72
CA GLU A 266 -4.44 7.94 6.11
C GLU A 266 -5.55 7.63 7.12
N TRP A 267 -6.69 8.30 6.98
CA TRP A 267 -7.83 8.15 7.89
C TRP A 267 -8.42 6.73 7.90
N ARG A 268 -8.13 5.91 6.87
CA ARG A 268 -8.52 4.50 6.82
C ARG A 268 -7.56 3.61 7.61
N TYR A 269 -6.25 3.89 7.60
CA TYR A 269 -5.24 3.05 8.26
C TYR A 269 -5.37 3.07 9.78
N ARG A 270 -5.26 4.26 10.39
CA ARG A 270 -5.21 4.43 11.86
C ARG A 270 -6.36 3.72 12.61
N PRO A 271 -7.64 3.77 12.17
CA PRO A 271 -8.72 3.06 12.84
C PRO A 271 -8.91 1.60 12.39
N GLY A 272 -8.24 1.13 11.32
CA GLY A 272 -8.47 -0.20 10.74
C GLY A 272 -9.63 -0.27 9.73
N ARG A 273 -9.92 0.84 9.04
CA ARG A 273 -10.95 0.95 7.97
C ARG A 273 -10.43 0.63 6.57
N ILE A 274 -9.27 -0.02 6.50
CA ILE A 274 -8.73 -0.66 5.30
C ILE A 274 -8.16 -2.02 5.69
N LYS A 275 -8.36 -3.02 4.84
CA LYS A 275 -8.03 -4.44 5.05
C LYS A 275 -7.18 -4.97 3.90
N TYR A 276 -5.99 -5.44 4.23
CA TYR A 276 -4.99 -6.03 3.33
C TYR A 276 -4.97 -7.55 3.51
N PRO A 277 -4.67 -8.33 2.45
CA PRO A 277 -4.56 -9.78 2.56
C PRO A 277 -3.22 -10.17 3.21
N GLY A 278 -3.18 -10.30 4.53
CA GLY A 278 -1.99 -10.67 5.30
C GLY A 278 -1.41 -12.03 4.89
N HIS A 279 -2.27 -12.98 4.55
CA HIS A 279 -1.89 -14.30 4.01
C HIS A 279 -1.17 -14.26 2.64
N LEU A 280 -1.17 -13.10 1.98
CA LEU A 280 -0.46 -12.84 0.72
C LEU A 280 0.72 -11.87 0.89
N ALA A 281 0.98 -11.38 2.11
CA ALA A 281 2.14 -10.56 2.39
C ALA A 281 3.43 -11.31 2.01
N GLY A 282 4.35 -10.61 1.34
CA GLY A 282 5.59 -11.19 0.81
C GLY A 282 5.42 -12.00 -0.49
N LYS A 283 4.24 -12.02 -1.10
CA LYS A 283 4.01 -12.61 -2.43
C LYS A 283 3.69 -11.52 -3.45
N TRP A 284 4.25 -11.62 -4.65
CA TRP A 284 3.87 -10.75 -5.76
C TRP A 284 2.37 -10.88 -6.09
N PRO A 285 1.65 -9.78 -6.36
CA PRO A 285 2.08 -8.37 -6.33
C PRO A 285 1.88 -7.67 -4.98
N PHE A 286 1.42 -8.38 -3.95
CA PHE A 286 1.07 -7.78 -2.66
C PHE A 286 2.29 -7.32 -1.88
N ASP A 287 3.45 -7.99 -2.01
CA ASP A 287 4.71 -7.51 -1.44
C ASP A 287 5.03 -6.06 -1.85
N GLN A 288 4.84 -5.71 -3.13
CA GLN A 288 4.98 -4.34 -3.62
C GLN A 288 3.97 -3.41 -2.99
N LEU A 289 2.71 -3.82 -2.87
CA LEU A 289 1.69 -3.01 -2.23
C LEU A 289 2.04 -2.70 -0.76
N TYR A 290 2.48 -3.70 0.01
CA TYR A 290 2.91 -3.50 1.40
C TYR A 290 4.11 -2.57 1.47
N GLN A 291 5.14 -2.80 0.66
CA GLN A 291 6.33 -1.95 0.60
C GLN A 291 5.97 -0.50 0.26
N GLN A 292 5.21 -0.29 -0.81
CA GLN A 292 4.76 1.04 -1.22
C GLN A 292 3.94 1.75 -0.14
N THR A 293 3.17 1.00 0.65
CA THR A 293 2.41 1.56 1.77
C THR A 293 3.31 1.97 2.93
N GLU A 294 4.21 1.09 3.36
CA GLU A 294 5.07 1.34 4.53
C GLU A 294 6.15 2.39 4.26
N ASP A 295 6.59 2.52 3.02
CA ASP A 295 7.60 3.47 2.60
C ASP A 295 6.97 4.79 2.08
N PHE A 296 5.64 4.91 1.99
CA PHE A 296 5.03 6.15 1.51
C PHE A 296 5.36 7.38 2.40
N THR A 297 5.92 8.41 1.76
CA THR A 297 6.14 9.77 2.31
C THR A 297 5.49 10.83 1.42
N THR A 298 5.21 12.01 1.96
CA THR A 298 4.56 13.09 1.19
C THR A 298 5.36 13.57 -0.01
N ASP A 299 6.68 13.43 0.01
CA ASP A 299 7.57 13.81 -1.07
C ASP A 299 7.82 12.68 -2.09
N LEU A 300 7.24 11.49 -1.86
CA LEU A 300 7.41 10.28 -2.67
C LEU A 300 8.86 9.79 -2.78
N ALA A 301 9.79 10.37 -2.01
CA ALA A 301 11.23 10.13 -2.17
C ALA A 301 11.65 8.68 -1.87
N LEU A 302 10.77 7.91 -1.22
CA LEU A 302 11.03 6.54 -0.79
C LEU A 302 10.48 5.48 -1.75
N LEU A 303 9.74 5.89 -2.78
CA LEU A 303 9.01 5.00 -3.67
C LEU A 303 9.68 4.96 -5.05
N PRO A 304 10.38 3.87 -5.40
CA PRO A 304 10.87 3.66 -6.77
C PRO A 304 9.72 3.57 -7.77
N HIS A 305 8.61 2.96 -7.34
CA HIS A 305 7.33 2.88 -8.03
C HIS A 305 6.21 3.03 -6.99
N ASP A 306 5.07 3.57 -7.40
CA ASP A 306 3.92 3.81 -6.52
C ASP A 306 2.58 3.38 -7.13
N ASP A 307 2.62 2.65 -8.24
CA ASP A 307 1.45 2.25 -9.04
C ASP A 307 0.39 1.50 -8.20
N ALA A 308 0.80 0.58 -7.32
CA ALA A 308 -0.13 -0.24 -6.54
C ALA A 308 -0.89 0.60 -5.50
N ILE A 309 -0.18 1.47 -4.77
CA ILE A 309 -0.81 2.34 -3.77
C ILE A 309 -1.57 3.50 -4.38
N ASP A 310 -1.09 4.06 -5.50
CA ASP A 310 -1.82 5.09 -6.22
C ASP A 310 -3.12 4.54 -6.78
N THR A 311 -3.11 3.32 -7.33
CA THR A 311 -4.31 2.62 -7.80
C THR A 311 -5.35 2.45 -6.70
N ILE A 312 -4.94 2.09 -5.48
CA ILE A 312 -5.88 2.03 -4.35
C ILE A 312 -6.41 3.42 -4.02
N SER A 313 -5.59 4.46 -4.10
CA SER A 313 -5.99 5.84 -3.81
C SER A 313 -7.09 6.36 -4.73
N MET A 314 -7.16 5.85 -5.96
CA MET A 314 -8.19 6.18 -6.96
C MET A 314 -9.61 5.89 -6.47
N CYS A 315 -9.79 4.96 -5.52
CA CYS A 315 -11.11 4.60 -4.99
C CYS A 315 -11.89 5.80 -4.41
N GLN A 316 -11.17 6.82 -3.92
CA GLN A 316 -11.71 8.05 -3.35
C GLN A 316 -12.52 8.88 -4.36
N TYR A 317 -12.25 8.69 -5.66
CA TYR A 317 -12.88 9.43 -6.76
C TYR A 317 -14.00 8.64 -7.45
N VAL A 318 -14.01 7.31 -7.27
CA VAL A 318 -15.07 6.43 -7.79
C VAL A 318 -16.23 6.33 -6.82
N VAL A 319 -15.92 6.04 -5.56
CA VAL A 319 -16.93 5.89 -4.51
C VAL A 319 -17.11 7.25 -3.85
N LYS A 320 -18.04 8.04 -4.38
CA LYS A 320 -18.52 9.22 -3.65
C LYS A 320 -19.15 8.71 -2.36
N ASN A 321 -18.52 8.97 -1.22
CA ASN A 321 -19.21 8.95 0.06
C ASN A 321 -20.47 9.78 -0.16
N ARG A 322 -21.64 9.15 -0.29
CA ARG A 322 -22.90 9.91 -0.20
C ARG A 322 -22.76 10.65 1.13
N GLY A 323 -22.76 11.97 1.09
CA GLY A 323 -22.77 12.85 2.27
C GLY A 323 -24.05 12.69 3.08
N GLY A 324 -24.41 11.46 3.43
CA GLY A 324 -25.37 11.15 4.44
C GLY A 324 -24.72 11.51 5.76
N LYS A 325 -25.28 12.50 6.44
CA LYS A 325 -25.11 12.71 7.88
C LYS A 325 -25.01 11.35 8.56
N PHE A 326 -24.03 11.20 9.46
CA PHE A 326 -23.91 10.05 10.33
C PHE A 326 -25.26 9.83 11.04
N ILE A 327 -26.10 8.92 10.52
CA ILE A 327 -27.32 8.52 11.21
C ILE A 327 -26.83 7.51 12.24
N LYS A 328 -26.72 7.99 13.47
CA LYS A 328 -26.56 7.15 14.66
C LYS A 328 -27.70 6.12 14.62
N GLU A 329 -27.36 4.85 14.43
CA GLU A 329 -28.35 3.77 14.43
C GLU A 329 -29.24 3.87 15.67
N LYS A 330 -30.54 4.06 15.43
CA LYS A 330 -31.57 3.84 16.44
C LYS A 330 -32.49 2.74 15.94
N LYS A 331 -32.30 1.57 16.56
CA LYS A 331 -33.29 0.53 16.89
C LYS A 331 -33.91 -0.28 15.74
N THR A 332 -33.52 -1.56 15.77
CA THR A 332 -34.25 -2.79 15.44
C THR A 332 -34.80 -2.93 14.01
N PRO A 333 -34.38 -3.97 13.24
CA PRO A 333 -34.88 -4.21 11.88
C PRO A 333 -36.38 -4.52 11.87
N SER A 334 -37.06 -4.05 10.83
CA SER A 334 -38.51 -4.22 10.69
C SER A 334 -38.87 -5.64 10.26
N LEU A 335 -40.11 -6.06 10.55
CA LEU A 335 -40.65 -7.40 10.24
C LEU A 335 -40.71 -7.73 8.73
N LEU A 336 -40.45 -6.78 7.84
CA LEU A 336 -40.33 -7.01 6.39
C LEU A 336 -38.91 -7.37 5.94
N GLU A 337 -37.94 -7.34 6.87
CA GLU A 337 -36.54 -7.75 6.64
C GLU A 337 -36.19 -9.06 7.37
N ARG A 338 -37.20 -9.86 7.73
CA ARG A 338 -37.04 -11.23 8.23
C ARG A 338 -37.36 -12.25 7.15
#